data_AF-A0A7L2ZRN0-F1
#
_entry.id   AF-A0A7L2ZRN0-F1
#
_cell.length_a   1.000
_cell.length_b   1.000
_cell.length_c   1.000
_cell.angle_alpha   90.00
_cell.angle_beta   90.00
_cell.angle_gamma   90.00
#
_symmetry.space_group_name_H-M   'P 1'
#
loop_
_entity.id
_entity.type
_entity.pdbx_description
1 polymer ?
#
loop_
_entity_poly.entity_id
_entity_poly.type
_entity_poly.pdbx_seq_one_letter_code
_entity_poly.pdbx_strand_id
1 'polypeptide(L)'
;AKILGKVGESLSRICCVRPPMERFTFVDENANLGTVMRYEEIELRILLLCGSDLLESFCIPGLWNEADMEVIVGEFGIVVVPRDGADPERIMNHSSILRKYKNNILVVKDDSNHPMSVVSSTKSRLALQHGDGHVVDYLCQPVIDYILKSQLYINASG
;
A
#
# COMPACT_ATOMS: atom_id res chain seq x y z
N ALA A 1 -33.82 -8.70 -10.32
CA ALA A 1 -33.02 -7.47 -10.15
C ALA A 1 -32.75 -7.06 -8.67
N LYS A 2 -32.86 -7.94 -7.66
CA LYS A 2 -32.65 -7.59 -6.23
C LYS A 2 -31.47 -8.31 -5.54
N ILE A 3 -30.75 -9.16 -6.26
CA ILE A 3 -29.69 -10.01 -5.67
C ILE A 3 -28.30 -9.38 -5.85
N LEU A 4 -28.08 -8.60 -6.92
CA LEU A 4 -26.77 -7.99 -7.20
C LEU A 4 -26.45 -6.78 -6.30
N GLY A 5 -27.46 -6.06 -5.82
CA GLY A 5 -27.26 -4.90 -4.93
C GLY A 5 -26.76 -5.26 -3.52
N LYS A 6 -27.15 -6.44 -3.00
CA LYS A 6 -26.77 -6.87 -1.65
C LYS A 6 -25.31 -7.33 -1.53
N VAL A 7 -24.71 -7.80 -2.64
CA VAL A 7 -23.30 -8.21 -2.63
C VAL A 7 -22.39 -6.98 -2.57
N GLY A 8 -22.76 -5.90 -3.27
CA GLY A 8 -22.06 -4.61 -3.21
C GLY A 8 -22.06 -3.98 -1.82
N GLU A 9 -23.19 -4.03 -1.10
CA GLU A 9 -23.30 -3.56 0.29
C GLU A 9 -22.54 -4.44 1.31
N SER A 10 -22.34 -5.72 0.99
CA SER A 10 -21.62 -6.66 1.87
C SER A 10 -20.10 -6.53 1.74
N LEU A 11 -19.59 -6.16 0.56
CA LEU A 11 -18.15 -5.93 0.36
C LEU A 11 -17.71 -4.58 0.96
N SER A 12 -18.55 -3.55 0.92
CA SER A 12 -18.30 -2.29 1.62
C SER A 12 -18.29 -2.43 3.15
N ARG A 13 -18.84 -3.52 3.71
CA ARG A 13 -18.70 -3.87 5.14
C ARG A 13 -17.45 -4.70 5.46
N ILE A 14 -16.87 -5.41 4.50
CA ILE A 14 -15.68 -6.24 4.71
C ILE A 14 -14.41 -5.38 4.73
N CYS A 15 -14.40 -4.27 3.99
CA CYS A 15 -13.22 -3.40 3.89
C CYS A 15 -13.22 -2.24 4.91
N CYS A 16 -14.39 -1.83 5.40
CA CYS A 16 -14.56 -0.57 6.14
C CYS A 16 -15.06 -0.72 7.58
N VAL A 17 -15.23 -1.94 8.06
CA VAL A 17 -15.56 -2.17 9.48
C VAL A 17 -14.31 -2.71 10.13
N ARG A 18 -13.75 -1.97 11.10
CA ARG A 18 -12.74 -2.54 12.01
C ARG A 18 -13.29 -3.87 12.50
N PRO A 19 -12.63 -5.01 12.20
CA PRO A 19 -13.09 -6.30 12.70
C PRO A 19 -13.33 -6.17 14.20
N PRO A 20 -14.40 -6.77 14.77
CA PRO A 20 -14.54 -6.84 16.21
C PRO A 20 -13.18 -7.27 16.78
N MET A 21 -12.68 -6.57 17.80
CA MET A 21 -11.40 -6.89 18.43
C MET A 21 -11.46 -8.30 19.04
N GLU A 22 -11.30 -9.32 18.20
CA GLU A 22 -11.00 -10.65 18.66
C GLU A 22 -9.58 -10.57 19.20
N ARG A 23 -9.47 -10.62 20.52
CA ARG A 23 -8.18 -10.69 21.20
C ARG A 23 -7.56 -12.02 20.82
N PHE A 24 -6.51 -11.98 20.03
CA PHE A 24 -5.75 -13.17 19.69
C PHE A 24 -4.72 -13.43 20.78
N THR A 25 -4.70 -14.65 21.30
CA THR A 25 -3.60 -15.13 22.12
C THR A 25 -2.41 -15.41 21.21
N PHE A 26 -1.40 -14.55 21.25
CA PHE A 26 -0.13 -14.77 20.56
C PHE A 26 0.90 -15.37 21.52
N VAL A 27 1.70 -16.31 21.02
CA VAL A 27 2.88 -16.83 21.73
C VAL A 27 4.10 -16.18 21.07
N ASP A 28 4.78 -15.30 21.80
CA ASP A 28 6.05 -14.76 21.32
C ASP A 28 7.16 -15.80 21.49
N GLU A 29 7.43 -16.56 20.42
CA GLU A 29 8.49 -17.56 20.38
C GLU A 29 9.91 -16.95 20.42
N ASN A 30 10.05 -15.63 20.19
CA ASN A 30 11.34 -14.91 20.21
C ASN A 30 11.60 -14.23 21.57
N ALA A 31 10.65 -14.27 22.49
CA ALA A 31 10.82 -13.80 23.86
C ALA A 31 11.77 -14.75 24.62
N ASN A 32 13.00 -14.32 24.88
CA ASN A 32 13.97 -15.00 25.76
C ASN A 32 13.52 -14.97 27.24
N LEU A 33 12.34 -15.52 27.56
CA LEU A 33 11.67 -15.39 28.87
C LEU A 33 11.56 -16.70 29.68
N GLY A 34 12.24 -17.78 29.24
CA GLY A 34 12.21 -19.07 29.95
C GLY A 34 10.86 -19.79 29.84
N THR A 35 10.54 -20.67 30.79
CA THR A 35 9.32 -21.52 30.82
C THR A 35 8.01 -20.79 31.13
N VAL A 36 8.00 -19.46 31.15
CA VAL A 36 6.80 -18.68 31.49
C VAL A 36 6.05 -18.31 30.20
N MET A 37 4.99 -19.05 29.90
CA MET A 37 4.01 -18.68 28.87
C MET A 37 3.29 -17.40 29.30
N ARG A 38 3.52 -16.28 28.61
CA ARG A 38 2.70 -15.07 28.76
C ARG A 38 1.77 -14.94 27.56
N TYR A 39 0.48 -14.83 27.86
CA TYR A 39 -0.54 -14.44 26.89
C TYR A 39 -0.56 -12.92 26.83
N GLU A 40 -0.02 -12.33 25.76
CA GLU A 40 -0.18 -10.91 25.49
C GLU A 40 -1.42 -10.67 24.63
N GLU A 41 -2.24 -9.69 25.01
CA GLU A 41 -3.32 -9.21 24.16
C GLU A 41 -2.71 -8.30 23.09
N ILE A 42 -2.67 -8.78 21.84
CA ILE A 42 -2.18 -7.99 20.71
C ILE A 42 -3.38 -7.45 19.95
N GLU A 43 -3.35 -6.14 19.67
CA GLU A 43 -4.32 -5.50 18.81
C GLU A 43 -3.89 -5.60 17.34
N LEU A 44 -4.70 -6.29 16.52
CA LEU A 44 -4.48 -6.33 15.07
C LEU A 44 -5.05 -5.07 14.41
N ARG A 45 -4.26 -4.46 13.55
CA ARG A 45 -4.64 -3.27 12.78
C ARG A 45 -4.39 -3.48 11.30
N ILE A 46 -5.34 -3.02 10.49
CA ILE A 46 -5.19 -2.93 9.03
C ILE A 46 -4.72 -1.52 8.72
N LEU A 47 -3.68 -1.40 7.90
CA LEU A 47 -3.16 -0.13 7.40
C LEU A 47 -3.01 -0.19 5.88
N LEU A 48 -3.14 0.95 5.23
CA LEU A 48 -2.83 1.10 3.80
C LEU A 48 -1.32 1.28 3.63
N LEU A 49 -0.65 0.33 2.96
CA LEU A 49 0.75 0.49 2.53
C LEU A 49 0.79 1.15 1.14
N CYS A 50 1.52 2.25 1.00
CA CYS A 50 1.65 2.94 -0.28
C CYS A 50 2.96 3.73 -0.45
N GLY A 51 3.20 4.19 -1.67
CA GLY A 51 4.27 5.15 -1.97
C GLY A 51 3.86 6.60 -1.70
N SER A 52 4.83 7.52 -1.70
CA SER A 52 4.55 8.95 -1.57
C SER A 52 3.72 9.53 -2.71
N ASP A 53 3.78 8.92 -3.90
CA ASP A 53 2.94 9.28 -5.05
C ASP A 53 1.45 9.09 -4.76
N LEU A 54 1.06 7.98 -4.13
CA LEU A 54 -0.33 7.77 -3.70
C LEU A 54 -0.72 8.74 -2.57
N LEU A 55 0.16 8.98 -1.60
CA LEU A 55 -0.10 9.96 -0.53
C LEU A 55 -0.32 11.37 -1.10
N GLU A 56 0.51 11.80 -2.05
CA GLU A 56 0.38 13.11 -2.71
C GLU A 56 -0.92 13.21 -3.51
N SER A 57 -1.41 12.10 -4.05
CA SER A 57 -2.68 12.08 -4.78
C SER A 57 -3.88 12.51 -3.91
N PHE A 58 -3.80 12.38 -2.58
CA PHE A 58 -4.84 12.84 -1.65
C PHE A 58 -4.96 14.38 -1.62
N CYS A 59 -3.96 15.10 -2.15
CA CYS A 59 -3.98 16.54 -2.29
C CYS A 59 -4.56 17.01 -3.65
N ILE A 60 -4.89 16.09 -4.56
CA ILE A 60 -5.46 16.42 -5.88
C ILE A 60 -6.98 16.68 -5.73
N PRO A 61 -7.46 17.92 -6.00
CA PRO A 61 -8.88 18.25 -5.82
C PRO A 61 -9.79 17.36 -6.66
N GLY A 62 -10.81 16.78 -6.03
CA GLY A 62 -11.83 15.95 -6.70
C GLY A 62 -11.37 14.54 -7.08
N LEU A 63 -10.12 14.16 -6.81
CA LEU A 63 -9.66 12.79 -7.07
C LEU A 63 -10.14 11.80 -6.01
N TRP A 64 -10.14 12.23 -4.74
CA TRP A 64 -10.58 11.43 -3.61
C TRP A 64 -11.82 12.05 -2.97
N ASN A 65 -12.73 11.18 -2.52
CA ASN A 65 -13.82 11.62 -1.66
C ASN A 65 -13.27 11.90 -0.25
N GLU A 66 -13.59 13.07 0.31
CA GLU A 66 -13.08 13.47 1.62
C GLU A 66 -13.53 12.52 2.75
N ALA A 67 -14.74 11.96 2.69
CA ALA A 67 -15.21 11.00 3.69
C ALA A 67 -14.41 9.68 3.63
N ASP A 68 -14.06 9.22 2.42
CA ASP A 68 -13.21 8.03 2.25
C ASP A 68 -11.80 8.30 2.79
N MET A 69 -11.26 9.50 2.56
CA MET A 69 -9.98 9.91 3.14
C MET A 69 -10.01 9.94 4.67
N GLU A 70 -11.09 10.45 5.27
CA GLU A 70 -11.24 10.46 6.74
C GLU A 70 -11.28 9.03 7.30
N VAL A 71 -11.92 8.08 6.63
CA VAL A 71 -11.92 6.67 7.06
C VAL A 71 -10.54 6.03 6.88
N ILE A 72 -9.94 6.16 5.70
CA ILE A 72 -8.62 5.54 5.39
C ILE A 72 -7.56 6.04 6.37
N VAL A 73 -7.44 7.35 6.56
CA VAL A 73 -6.36 7.93 7.37
C VAL A 73 -6.76 8.02 8.84
N GLY A 74 -8.04 8.22 9.16
CA GLY A 74 -8.50 8.38 10.54
C GLY A 74 -8.72 7.07 11.28
N GLU A 75 -9.38 6.09 10.65
CA GLU A 75 -9.75 4.84 11.32
C GLU A 75 -8.71 3.73 11.15
N PHE A 76 -8.14 3.59 9.94
CA PHE A 76 -7.15 2.55 9.64
C PHE A 76 -5.73 3.04 9.87
N GLY A 77 -5.29 3.99 9.05
CA GLY A 77 -3.94 4.52 9.02
C GLY A 77 -3.19 4.13 7.74
N ILE A 78 -2.08 4.83 7.50
CA ILE A 78 -1.27 4.66 6.30
C ILE A 78 0.18 4.39 6.69
N VAL A 79 0.84 3.47 5.99
CA VAL A 79 2.29 3.30 5.97
C VAL A 79 2.80 3.79 4.62
N VAL A 80 3.68 4.78 4.64
CA VAL A 80 4.21 5.44 3.43
C VAL A 80 5.67 5.07 3.26
N VAL A 81 6.01 4.52 2.09
CA VAL A 81 7.39 4.27 1.66
C VAL A 81 7.79 5.38 0.69
N PRO A 82 8.62 6.35 1.12
CA PRO A 82 9.06 7.43 0.25
C PRO A 82 10.08 6.94 -0.77
N ARG A 83 9.92 7.39 -2.01
CA ARG A 83 10.88 7.22 -3.11
C ARG A 83 11.03 8.54 -3.88
N ASP A 84 12.02 8.60 -4.76
CA ASP A 84 12.26 9.73 -5.67
C ASP A 84 12.39 11.11 -4.96
N GLY A 85 12.93 11.13 -3.74
CA GLY A 85 13.15 12.36 -2.97
C GLY A 85 11.87 13.07 -2.52
N ALA A 86 10.73 12.36 -2.50
CA ALA A 86 9.49 12.90 -1.97
C ALA A 86 9.64 13.30 -0.50
N ASP A 87 8.92 14.35 -0.11
CA ASP A 87 8.84 14.85 1.27
C ASP A 87 7.42 14.61 1.82
N PRO A 88 7.18 13.45 2.48
CA PRO A 88 5.88 13.13 3.06
C PRO A 88 5.40 14.18 4.07
N GLU A 89 6.32 14.83 4.79
CA GLU A 89 5.97 15.86 5.77
C GLU A 89 5.37 17.08 5.05
N ARG A 90 6.00 17.51 3.96
CA ARG A 90 5.44 18.57 3.11
C ARG A 90 4.09 18.18 2.53
N ILE A 91 3.93 16.94 2.05
CA ILE A 91 2.66 16.44 1.50
C ILE A 91 1.55 16.48 2.54
N MET A 92 1.79 15.95 3.75
CA MET A 92 0.80 15.96 4.84
C MET A 92 0.38 17.39 5.22
N ASN A 93 1.29 18.35 5.12
CA ASN A 93 1.02 19.76 5.39
C ASN A 93 0.25 20.48 4.25
N HIS A 94 -0.01 19.85 3.11
CA HIS A 94 -0.84 20.42 2.04
C HIS A 94 -2.33 20.04 2.16
N SER A 95 -2.67 18.98 2.91
CA SER A 95 -4.06 18.56 3.13
C SER A 95 -4.48 18.75 4.58
N SER A 96 -5.64 19.36 4.82
CA SER A 96 -6.19 19.53 6.17
C SER A 96 -6.48 18.18 6.83
N ILE A 97 -6.98 17.20 6.08
CA ILE A 97 -7.28 15.84 6.56
C ILE A 97 -5.98 15.09 6.90
N LEU A 98 -4.98 15.10 6.00
CA LEU A 98 -3.70 14.44 6.27
C LEU A 98 -3.01 15.05 7.50
N ARG A 99 -3.02 16.38 7.62
CA ARG A 99 -2.45 17.07 8.78
C ARG A 99 -3.19 16.73 10.08
N LYS A 100 -4.53 16.66 10.04
CA LYS A 100 -5.38 16.29 11.19
C LYS A 100 -5.05 14.89 11.71
N TYR A 101 -4.82 13.93 10.81
CA TYR A 101 -4.55 12.53 11.15
C TYR A 101 -3.08 12.12 11.00
N LYS A 102 -2.16 13.08 11.05
CA LYS A 102 -0.72 12.86 10.84
C LYS A 102 -0.13 11.73 11.72
N ASN A 103 -0.60 11.62 12.96
CA ASN A 103 -0.13 10.58 13.89
C ASN A 103 -0.52 9.15 13.48
N ASN A 104 -1.45 9.00 12.53
CA ASN A 104 -1.86 7.71 11.96
C ASN A 104 -1.20 7.43 10.59
N ILE A 105 -0.21 8.25 10.21
CA ILE A 105 0.59 8.09 9.00
C ILE A 105 2.03 7.77 9.43
N LEU A 106 2.46 6.53 9.18
CA LEU A 106 3.80 6.05 9.47
C LEU A 106 4.67 6.18 8.22
N VAL A 107 5.72 6.99 8.30
CA VAL A 107 6.69 7.15 7.21
C VAL A 107 7.89 6.25 7.46
N VAL A 108 8.19 5.37 6.50
CA VAL A 108 9.39 4.52 6.52
C VAL A 108 10.61 5.39 6.21
N LYS A 109 11.62 5.38 7.08
CA LYS A 109 12.75 6.32 7.01
C LYS A 109 13.95 5.84 6.19
N ASP A 110 14.13 4.53 6.02
CA ASP A 110 15.45 3.97 5.68
C ASP A 110 15.56 3.38 4.26
N ASP A 111 14.61 3.63 3.35
CA ASP A 111 14.54 2.92 2.05
C ASP A 111 14.62 3.83 0.81
N SER A 112 14.72 5.15 0.97
CA SER A 112 14.65 6.08 -0.18
C SER A 112 15.82 5.94 -1.16
N ASN A 113 16.99 5.49 -0.68
CA ASN A 113 18.21 5.32 -1.47
C ASN A 113 18.43 3.89 -1.97
N HIS A 114 17.48 2.98 -1.74
CA HIS A 114 17.64 1.60 -2.18
C HIS A 114 17.60 1.53 -3.72
N PRO A 115 18.47 0.73 -4.37
CA PRO A 115 18.54 0.66 -5.84
C PRO A 115 17.21 0.30 -6.52
N MET A 116 16.31 -0.38 -5.82
CA MET A 116 14.98 -0.73 -6.34
C MET A 116 13.96 0.41 -6.26
N SER A 117 14.26 1.51 -5.57
CA SER A 117 13.32 2.64 -5.42
C SER A 117 12.97 3.30 -6.76
N VAL A 118 13.89 3.23 -7.72
CA VAL A 118 13.71 3.79 -9.06
C VAL A 118 12.89 2.92 -10.00
N VAL A 119 12.53 1.69 -9.60
CA VAL A 119 11.75 0.76 -10.42
C VAL A 119 10.28 1.17 -10.42
N SER A 120 9.69 1.30 -11.61
CA SER A 120 8.28 1.64 -11.78
C SER A 120 7.68 0.86 -12.93
N SER A 121 6.37 0.59 -12.88
CA SER A 121 5.67 -0.14 -13.95
C SER A 121 5.80 0.56 -15.30
N THR A 122 5.92 1.89 -15.34
CA THR A 122 6.17 2.63 -16.59
C THR A 122 7.53 2.26 -17.18
N LYS A 123 8.60 2.26 -16.37
CA LYS A 123 9.94 1.82 -16.82
C LYS A 123 9.94 0.36 -17.22
N SER A 124 9.29 -0.51 -16.46
CA SER A 124 9.17 -1.94 -16.80
C SER A 124 8.49 -2.16 -18.16
N ARG A 125 7.36 -1.49 -18.43
CA ARG A 125 6.65 -1.59 -19.71
C ARG A 125 7.52 -1.12 -20.88
N LEU A 126 8.22 0.01 -20.72
CA LEU A 126 9.12 0.54 -21.75
C LEU A 126 10.32 -0.38 -22.01
N ALA A 127 10.93 -0.94 -20.95
CA ALA A 127 12.01 -1.91 -21.07
C ALA A 127 11.57 -3.14 -21.86
N LEU A 128 10.40 -3.70 -21.52
CA LEU A 128 9.82 -4.85 -22.22
C LEU A 128 9.51 -4.52 -23.69
N GLN A 129 8.99 -3.33 -23.99
CA GLN A 129 8.69 -2.86 -25.34
C GLN A 129 9.93 -2.72 -26.21
N HIS A 130 11.03 -2.24 -25.63
CA HIS A 130 12.29 -2.04 -26.36
C HIS A 130 13.19 -3.29 -26.37
N GLY A 131 12.76 -4.39 -25.75
CA GLY A 131 13.58 -5.60 -25.64
C GLY A 131 14.80 -5.43 -24.73
N ASP A 132 14.70 -4.58 -23.71
CA ASP A 132 15.76 -4.33 -22.74
C ASP A 132 15.90 -5.52 -21.76
N GLY A 133 17.03 -6.22 -21.87
CA GLY A 133 17.36 -7.39 -21.05
C GLY A 133 17.59 -7.07 -19.57
N HIS A 134 17.84 -5.81 -19.19
CA HIS A 134 18.02 -5.40 -17.79
C HIS A 134 16.73 -5.52 -16.96
N VAL A 135 15.59 -5.82 -17.58
CA VAL A 135 14.33 -6.07 -16.89
C VAL A 135 14.40 -7.21 -15.87
N VAL A 136 15.32 -8.17 -16.06
CA VAL A 136 15.55 -9.29 -15.12
C VAL A 136 16.14 -8.86 -13.78
N ASP A 137 16.76 -7.68 -13.73
CA ASP A 137 17.37 -7.15 -12.50
C ASP A 137 16.31 -6.72 -11.48
N TYR A 138 15.06 -6.52 -11.92
CA TYR A 138 13.97 -6.03 -11.06
C TYR A 138 12.59 -6.70 -11.27
N LEU A 139 12.41 -7.53 -12.29
CA LEU A 139 11.23 -8.41 -12.43
C LEU A 139 11.64 -9.87 -12.32
N CYS A 140 10.82 -10.68 -11.67
CA CYS A 140 11.08 -12.12 -11.59
C CYS A 140 10.72 -12.83 -12.91
N GLN A 141 11.48 -13.87 -13.24
CA GLN A 141 11.32 -14.64 -14.49
C GLN A 141 9.88 -15.12 -14.74
N PRO A 142 9.13 -15.66 -13.74
CA PRO A 142 7.75 -16.09 -13.97
C PRO A 142 6.81 -14.96 -14.43
N VAL A 143 7.05 -13.72 -13.99
CA VAL A 143 6.26 -12.55 -14.42
C VAL A 143 6.64 -12.16 -15.85
N ILE A 144 7.94 -12.18 -16.18
CA ILE A 144 8.43 -11.90 -17.53
C ILE A 144 7.86 -12.94 -18.52
N ASP A 145 7.95 -14.23 -18.18
CA ASP A 145 7.42 -15.33 -19.00
C ASP A 145 5.92 -15.17 -19.24
N TYR A 146 5.17 -14.79 -18.20
CA TYR A 146 3.74 -14.55 -18.32
C TYR A 146 3.41 -13.38 -19.24
N ILE A 147 4.14 -12.26 -19.12
CA ILE A 147 4.00 -11.09 -19.99
C ILE A 147 4.25 -11.47 -21.44
N LEU A 148 5.33 -12.18 -21.72
CA LEU A 148 5.72 -12.61 -23.06
C LEU A 148 4.71 -13.60 -23.66
N LYS A 149 4.32 -14.63 -22.89
CA LYS A 149 3.32 -15.62 -23.32
C LYS A 149 1.96 -14.98 -23.62
N SER A 150 1.58 -13.99 -22.82
CA SER A 150 0.29 -13.29 -22.93
C SER A 150 0.34 -12.08 -23.86
N GLN A 151 1.50 -11.77 -24.44
CA GLN A 151 1.73 -10.62 -25.32
C GLN A 151 1.35 -9.26 -24.70
N LEU A 152 1.50 -9.14 -23.37
CA LEU A 152 1.21 -7.90 -22.66
C LEU A 152 2.29 -6.85 -22.95
N TYR A 153 1.87 -5.63 -23.26
CA TYR A 153 2.75 -4.48 -23.51
C TYR A 153 3.63 -4.58 -24.75
N ILE A 154 3.61 -5.67 -25.53
CA ILE A 154 4.50 -5.90 -26.71
C ILE A 154 4.07 -5.09 -27.94
N ASN A 155 2.78 -4.75 -28.07
CA ASN A 155 2.21 -4.10 -29.26
C ASN A 155 1.55 -2.75 -28.98
N ALA A 156 1.98 -2.01 -27.94
CA ALA A 156 1.44 -0.68 -27.73
C ALA A 156 2.04 0.26 -28.79
N SER A 157 1.41 0.31 -29.96
CA SER A 157 1.50 1.46 -30.87
C SER A 157 0.91 2.67 -30.12
N GLY A 158 1.79 3.41 -29.45
CA GLY A 158 1.58 4.81 -29.14
C GLY A 158 1.88 5.65 -30.37
#